data_AF-A0A3C0KH29-F1
#
_entry.id   AF-A0A3C0KH29-F1
#
_cell.length_a   1.000
_cell.length_b   1.000
_cell.length_c   1.000
_cell.angle_alpha   90.00
_cell.angle_beta   90.00
_cell.angle_gamma   90.00
#
_symmetry.space_group_name_H-M   'P 1'
#
loop_
_entity.id
_entity.type
_entity.pdbx_description
1 polymer ?
#
loop_
_entity_poly.entity_id
_entity_poly.type
_entity_poly.pdbx_seq_one_letter_code
_entity_poly.pdbx_strand_id
1 'polypeptide(L)'
;MSFKAESHFNNEDSNTTNNPGIDEILEARLSRRRLFKGAGLAGAAVGASALTGCATGMGGGSGHSVGSLSFKAVAKHTSDKVVVPEGYTAQVLYALGDPLTASTPAFRNDGTDADFGNRAGDHHDGMEWFGLDAQGRPSRSAALRGLIAMNHEATTDEKLSSFFLHADGGTATLPRPAAEVDKELMIHGLSVVEVQSDGKRWAYQPDSPFNRRITTMTEAAIHGPARGSEHLVTRYDNTATRARGTLNNCGAGRTPWGSFVSGEENWFGYFFRDAKDDEARKNDKQVKGLVRYGRKAGAASRHGWESAGTADQYARWNNSASGASAKDDYRNEMNTFGYVVELDPYDGRSLLRKRTALGRMGHEN
;
A
#
# COMPACT_ATOMS: atom_id res chain seq x y z
N MET A 1 -7.34 -34.90 12.36
CA MET A 1 -7.29 -34.10 11.12
C MET A 1 -7.21 -32.64 11.53
N SER A 2 -6.02 -32.04 11.47
CA SER A 2 -5.87 -30.61 11.67
C SER A 2 -6.24 -29.95 10.35
N PHE A 3 -7.34 -29.20 10.31
CA PHE A 3 -7.60 -28.28 9.21
C PHE A 3 -6.54 -27.18 9.32
N LYS A 4 -5.45 -27.30 8.55
CA LYS A 4 -4.69 -26.12 8.14
C LYS A 4 -5.66 -25.35 7.26
N ALA A 5 -6.26 -24.29 7.79
CA ALA A 5 -6.85 -23.27 6.93
C ALA A 5 -5.76 -22.86 5.94
N GLU A 6 -6.03 -22.98 4.63
CA GLU A 6 -5.17 -22.39 3.62
C GLU A 6 -5.14 -20.88 3.90
N SER A 7 -4.07 -20.42 4.54
CA SER A 7 -3.85 -19.02 4.90
C SER A 7 -3.21 -18.24 3.76
N HIS A 8 -3.31 -18.73 2.53
CA HIS A 8 -2.72 -18.09 1.36
C HIS A 8 -3.71 -17.04 0.84
N PHE A 9 -3.43 -15.77 1.10
CA PHE A 9 -4.13 -14.66 0.46
C PHE A 9 -4.08 -14.85 -1.06
N ASN A 10 -5.23 -14.78 -1.73
CA ASN A 10 -5.39 -15.05 -3.17
C ASN A 10 -4.87 -16.43 -3.68
N ASN A 11 -4.75 -17.45 -2.82
CA ASN A 11 -4.18 -18.77 -3.17
C ASN A 11 -2.74 -18.71 -3.71
N GLU A 12 -2.00 -17.63 -3.47
CA GLU A 12 -0.61 -17.52 -3.87
C GLU A 12 0.33 -17.96 -2.73
N ASP A 13 1.18 -18.95 -3.00
CA ASP A 13 2.36 -19.25 -2.18
C ASP A 13 3.63 -18.91 -2.96
N SER A 14 4.11 -17.68 -2.76
CA SER A 14 5.38 -17.22 -3.33
C SER A 14 6.62 -17.83 -2.63
N ASN A 15 6.44 -18.59 -1.55
CA ASN A 15 7.51 -19.28 -0.84
C ASN A 15 7.26 -20.80 -0.78
N THR A 16 7.41 -21.47 -1.92
CA THR A 16 7.27 -22.93 -2.06
C THR A 16 8.41 -23.75 -1.42
N THR A 17 9.16 -23.18 -0.48
CA THR A 17 10.27 -23.88 0.17
C THR A 17 9.77 -24.70 1.36
N ASN A 18 10.44 -25.81 1.68
CA ASN A 18 10.13 -26.62 2.86
C ASN A 18 10.69 -26.01 4.16
N ASN A 19 11.06 -24.72 4.17
CA ASN A 19 11.55 -24.05 5.36
C ASN A 19 10.36 -23.72 6.28
N PRO A 20 10.55 -23.76 7.61
CA PRO A 20 9.47 -23.45 8.54
C PRO A 20 9.04 -21.98 8.41
N GLY A 21 7.72 -21.76 8.47
CA GLY A 21 7.13 -20.42 8.50
C GLY A 21 7.52 -19.67 9.79
N ILE A 22 7.41 -18.35 9.79
CA ILE A 22 7.73 -17.55 11.00
C ILE A 22 6.85 -17.95 12.19
N ASP A 23 5.59 -18.31 11.95
CA ASP A 23 4.67 -18.79 12.97
C ASP A 23 5.13 -20.13 13.56
N GLU A 24 5.61 -21.06 12.74
CA GLU A 24 6.15 -22.34 13.20
C GLU A 24 7.44 -22.13 14.03
N ILE A 25 8.29 -21.18 13.61
CA ILE A 25 9.48 -20.78 14.38
C ILE A 25 9.07 -20.14 15.71
N LEU A 26 8.09 -19.24 15.69
CA LEU A 26 7.60 -18.53 16.87
C LEU A 26 6.92 -19.49 17.85
N GLU A 27 6.07 -20.38 17.37
CA GLU A 27 5.42 -21.42 18.16
C GLU A 27 6.47 -22.37 18.77
N ALA A 28 7.47 -22.80 18.01
CA ALA A 28 8.58 -23.60 18.54
C ALA A 28 9.37 -22.86 19.63
N ARG A 29 9.56 -21.54 19.51
CA ARG A 29 10.24 -20.72 20.53
C ARG A 29 9.37 -20.51 21.77
N LEU A 30 8.09 -20.20 21.59
CA LEU A 30 7.14 -19.95 22.68
C LEU A 30 6.80 -21.24 23.45
N SER A 31 6.66 -22.37 22.75
CA SER A 31 6.46 -23.70 23.37
C SER A 31 7.67 -24.12 24.19
N ARG A 32 8.90 -23.94 23.69
CA ARG A 32 10.14 -24.14 24.48
C ARG A 32 10.16 -23.24 25.72
N ARG A 33 9.79 -21.96 25.60
CA ARG A 33 9.73 -21.04 26.76
C ARG A 33 8.67 -21.44 27.78
N ARG A 34 7.53 -21.99 27.34
CA ARG A 34 6.51 -22.58 28.23
C ARG A 34 7.05 -23.84 28.93
N LEU A 35 7.81 -24.69 28.22
CA LEU A 35 8.45 -25.87 28.80
C LEU A 35 9.46 -25.49 29.90
N PHE A 36 10.29 -24.46 29.69
CA PHE A 36 11.25 -23.99 30.70
C PHE A 36 10.59 -23.24 31.87
N LYS A 37 9.48 -22.54 31.66
CA LYS A 37 8.68 -21.96 32.76
C LYS A 37 7.93 -23.02 33.56
N GLY A 38 7.50 -24.11 32.92
CA GLY A 38 6.89 -25.26 33.59
C GLY A 38 7.89 -26.11 34.36
N ALA A 39 9.11 -26.29 33.84
CA ALA A 39 10.19 -27.02 34.52
C ALA A 39 10.88 -26.19 35.62
N GLY A 40 10.89 -24.86 35.52
CA GLY A 40 11.50 -23.96 36.52
C GLY A 40 10.75 -23.87 37.86
N LEU A 41 9.50 -24.36 37.94
CA LEU A 41 8.76 -24.47 39.20
C LEU A 41 9.10 -25.75 40.00
N ALA A 42 9.91 -26.66 39.44
CA ALA A 42 10.28 -27.92 40.08
C ALA A 42 11.75 -28.00 40.55
N GLY A 43 12.57 -26.95 40.39
CA GLY A 43 14.03 -27.10 40.61
C GLY A 43 14.88 -25.85 40.85
N ALA A 44 14.36 -24.79 41.47
CA ALA A 44 15.20 -23.63 41.83
C ALA A 44 14.84 -23.03 43.20
N ALA A 45 14.93 -23.85 44.25
CA ALA A 45 15.52 -23.38 45.50
C ALA A 45 17.05 -23.47 45.32
N VAL A 46 17.79 -22.46 45.78
CA VAL A 46 19.25 -22.25 45.71
C VAL A 46 19.74 -21.45 44.50
N GLY A 47 20.27 -20.24 44.76
CA GLY A 47 21.18 -19.54 43.84
C GLY A 47 20.79 -18.12 43.40
N ALA A 48 20.41 -17.25 44.34
CA ALA A 48 20.42 -15.82 44.08
C ALA A 48 21.86 -15.30 44.09
N SER A 49 22.43 -14.95 42.94
CA SER A 49 23.35 -13.80 42.72
C SER A 49 24.10 -13.90 41.39
N ALA A 50 24.30 -12.76 40.73
CA ALA A 50 25.04 -12.53 39.49
C ALA A 50 24.31 -12.82 38.16
N LEU A 51 23.54 -11.82 37.70
CA LEU A 51 23.52 -11.30 36.31
C LEU A 51 22.51 -10.14 36.26
N THR A 52 22.92 -8.98 36.76
CA THR A 52 22.28 -7.69 36.50
C THR A 52 22.59 -7.26 35.07
N GLY A 53 21.76 -7.73 34.13
CA GLY A 53 21.65 -7.19 32.78
C GLY A 53 20.19 -6.89 32.52
N CYS A 54 19.88 -5.66 32.10
CA CYS A 54 18.57 -5.06 31.97
C CYS A 54 17.49 -5.95 31.32
N ALA A 55 16.90 -6.85 32.10
CA ALA A 55 15.53 -7.26 31.91
C ALA A 55 14.70 -6.09 32.46
N THR A 56 14.11 -5.30 31.58
CA THR A 56 12.92 -4.53 31.93
C THR A 56 11.97 -5.52 32.57
N GLY A 57 11.89 -5.49 33.90
CA GLY A 57 10.79 -6.11 34.60
C GLY A 57 9.54 -5.58 33.90
N MET A 58 8.65 -6.49 33.51
CA MET A 58 7.25 -6.12 33.41
C MET A 58 6.85 -5.69 34.82
N GLY A 59 7.20 -4.44 35.16
CA GLY A 59 6.44 -3.68 36.12
C GLY A 59 5.02 -3.81 35.63
N GLY A 60 4.17 -4.32 36.52
CA GLY A 60 2.74 -4.26 36.33
C GLY A 60 2.38 -2.80 36.18
N GLY A 61 2.47 -2.30 34.96
CA GLY A 61 1.67 -1.17 34.55
C GLY A 61 0.27 -1.56 34.93
N SER A 62 -0.37 -0.73 35.74
CA SER A 62 -1.80 -0.74 35.97
C SER A 62 -2.47 -0.55 34.62
N GLY A 63 -2.50 -1.62 33.82
CA GLY A 63 -3.29 -1.71 32.62
C GLY A 63 -4.67 -1.30 33.06
N HIS A 64 -5.14 -0.18 32.53
CA HIS A 64 -6.52 0.22 32.70
C HIS A 64 -7.33 -0.94 32.12
N SER A 65 -7.83 -1.81 32.99
CA SER A 65 -8.78 -2.83 32.59
C SER A 65 -9.93 -2.06 31.99
N VAL A 66 -10.21 -2.26 30.71
CA VAL A 66 -11.43 -1.75 30.09
C VAL A 66 -12.58 -2.43 30.83
N GLY A 67 -13.11 -1.77 31.87
CA GLY A 67 -14.05 -2.36 32.82
C GLY A 67 -15.38 -2.73 32.16
N SER A 68 -15.72 -2.05 31.07
CA SER A 68 -16.80 -2.39 30.14
C SER A 68 -16.70 -1.53 28.87
N LEU A 69 -17.22 -2.04 27.75
CA LEU A 69 -17.50 -1.22 26.58
C LEU A 69 -18.82 -0.46 26.82
N SER A 70 -18.86 0.83 26.47
CA SER A 70 -20.00 1.72 26.75
C SER A 70 -21.16 1.62 25.74
N PHE A 71 -21.09 0.67 24.80
CA PHE A 71 -22.12 0.47 23.78
C PHE A 71 -22.60 -0.99 23.76
N LYS A 72 -23.87 -1.18 23.39
CA LYS A 72 -24.41 -2.51 23.11
C LYS A 72 -23.87 -3.02 21.77
N ALA A 73 -23.30 -4.21 21.76
CA ALA A 73 -22.80 -4.84 20.53
C ALA A 73 -23.92 -4.97 19.48
N VAL A 74 -23.58 -4.70 18.22
CA VAL A 74 -24.47 -4.84 17.06
C VAL A 74 -24.55 -6.30 16.66
N ALA A 75 -25.75 -6.79 16.30
CA ALA A 75 -25.93 -8.15 15.80
C ALA A 75 -25.37 -8.30 14.38
N LYS A 76 -24.83 -9.48 14.06
CA LYS A 76 -24.39 -9.81 12.69
C LYS A 76 -25.57 -9.76 11.73
N HIS A 77 -25.35 -9.25 10.52
CA HIS A 77 -26.34 -9.21 9.44
C HIS A 77 -25.64 -9.28 8.08
N THR A 78 -26.41 -9.51 7.01
CA THR A 78 -25.94 -9.54 5.62
C THR A 78 -26.52 -8.43 4.75
N SER A 79 -27.27 -7.49 5.35
CA SER A 79 -27.78 -6.34 4.61
C SER A 79 -26.65 -5.42 4.14
N ASP A 80 -26.79 -4.89 2.92
CA ASP A 80 -25.89 -3.90 2.32
C ASP A 80 -26.08 -2.50 2.94
N LYS A 81 -25.75 -2.37 4.23
CA LYS A 81 -25.86 -1.15 5.03
C LYS A 81 -24.82 -1.18 6.15
N VAL A 82 -24.31 0.00 6.51
CA VAL A 82 -23.54 0.18 7.76
C VAL A 82 -24.52 0.32 8.93
N VAL A 83 -24.49 -0.62 9.87
CA VAL A 83 -25.30 -0.57 11.11
C VAL A 83 -24.36 -0.29 12.28
N VAL A 84 -24.64 0.79 13.01
CA VAL A 84 -23.87 1.24 14.18
C VAL A 84 -24.67 1.03 15.48
N PRO A 85 -24.01 1.02 16.66
CA PRO A 85 -24.72 0.92 17.93
C PRO A 85 -25.76 2.03 18.14
N GLU A 86 -26.74 1.78 19.00
CA GLU A 86 -27.73 2.79 19.39
C GLU A 86 -27.04 4.06 19.95
N GLY A 87 -27.52 5.23 19.52
CA GLY A 87 -26.91 6.53 19.87
C GLY A 87 -25.75 6.97 18.97
N TYR A 88 -25.32 6.16 17.99
CA TYR A 88 -24.30 6.50 17.01
C TYR A 88 -24.90 6.78 15.62
N THR A 89 -24.15 7.51 14.80
CA THR A 89 -24.47 7.78 13.38
C THR A 89 -23.26 7.53 12.50
N ALA A 90 -23.48 7.05 11.27
CA ALA A 90 -22.46 6.96 10.24
C ALA A 90 -22.73 8.01 9.14
N GLN A 91 -21.66 8.60 8.60
CA GLN A 91 -21.72 9.57 7.51
C GLN A 91 -20.63 9.23 6.48
N VAL A 92 -20.96 9.29 5.19
CA VAL A 92 -19.96 9.29 4.12
C VAL A 92 -19.23 10.63 4.15
N LEU A 93 -17.91 10.57 4.35
CA LEU A 93 -17.04 11.75 4.42
C LEU A 93 -16.42 12.07 3.06
N TYR A 94 -15.84 11.08 2.40
CA TYR A 94 -15.10 11.19 1.15
C TYR A 94 -15.15 9.83 0.46
N ALA A 95 -15.51 9.80 -0.82
CA ALA A 95 -15.77 8.61 -1.60
C ALA A 95 -15.01 8.63 -2.93
N LEU A 96 -14.85 7.46 -3.55
CA LEU A 96 -14.35 7.33 -4.92
C LEU A 96 -14.94 8.40 -5.84
N GLY A 97 -14.08 9.02 -6.66
CA GLY A 97 -14.47 9.99 -7.66
C GLY A 97 -14.73 11.41 -7.16
N ASP A 98 -14.82 11.64 -5.84
CA ASP A 98 -15.00 12.97 -5.25
C ASP A 98 -13.95 13.96 -5.82
N PRO A 99 -14.36 15.15 -6.31
CA PRO A 99 -13.45 16.09 -6.93
C PRO A 99 -12.48 16.72 -5.92
N LEU A 100 -11.23 16.89 -6.34
CA LEU A 100 -10.16 17.51 -5.55
C LEU A 100 -9.82 18.94 -5.99
N THR A 101 -10.51 19.44 -7.02
CA THR A 101 -10.37 20.81 -7.50
C THR A 101 -11.75 21.37 -7.85
N ALA A 102 -11.92 22.69 -7.78
CA ALA A 102 -13.15 23.34 -8.22
C ALA A 102 -13.49 23.11 -9.71
N SER A 103 -12.48 22.84 -10.56
CA SER A 103 -12.69 22.58 -11.99
C SER A 103 -13.13 21.15 -12.31
N THR A 104 -12.91 20.20 -11.39
CA THR A 104 -13.30 18.80 -11.59
C THR A 104 -14.79 18.64 -11.29
N PRO A 105 -15.62 18.18 -12.24
CA PRO A 105 -17.06 18.08 -12.02
C PRO A 105 -17.39 16.99 -11.00
N ALA A 106 -18.56 17.10 -10.36
CA ALA A 106 -19.08 16.09 -9.44
C ALA A 106 -19.06 14.69 -10.08
N PHE A 107 -18.73 13.68 -9.28
CA PHE A 107 -18.64 12.30 -9.73
C PHE A 107 -20.00 11.78 -10.18
N ARG A 108 -20.08 11.29 -11.42
CA ARG A 108 -21.33 10.74 -11.98
C ARG A 108 -21.52 9.29 -11.59
N ASN A 109 -20.43 8.56 -11.40
CA ASN A 109 -20.42 7.13 -11.08
C ASN A 109 -21.19 6.28 -12.12
N ASP A 110 -21.10 6.68 -13.39
CA ASP A 110 -21.70 5.97 -14.54
C ASP A 110 -20.63 5.41 -15.50
N GLY A 111 -19.38 5.40 -15.06
CA GLY A 111 -18.22 4.94 -15.82
C GLY A 111 -17.71 5.92 -16.88
N THR A 112 -18.35 7.09 -17.05
CA THR A 112 -17.93 8.11 -18.04
C THR A 112 -17.00 9.19 -17.45
N ASP A 113 -16.88 9.25 -16.12
CA ASP A 113 -15.99 10.19 -15.44
C ASP A 113 -14.53 10.02 -15.92
N ALA A 114 -13.79 11.12 -16.04
CA ALA A 114 -12.38 11.10 -16.40
C ALA A 114 -11.58 11.93 -15.37
N ASP A 115 -10.28 12.13 -15.64
CA ASP A 115 -9.42 12.99 -14.80
C ASP A 115 -9.28 12.49 -13.36
N PHE A 116 -9.02 11.19 -13.20
CA PHE A 116 -8.77 10.60 -11.87
C PHE A 116 -7.48 11.12 -11.21
N GLY A 117 -6.64 11.88 -11.91
CA GLY A 117 -5.56 12.64 -11.29
C GLY A 117 -6.04 13.77 -10.37
N ASN A 118 -7.31 14.20 -10.52
CA ASN A 118 -7.93 15.25 -9.70
C ASN A 118 -9.22 14.79 -9.00
N ARG A 119 -9.37 13.47 -8.80
CA ARG A 119 -10.48 12.86 -8.07
C ARG A 119 -9.95 11.91 -7.01
N ALA A 120 -10.77 11.59 -6.02
CA ALA A 120 -10.55 10.42 -5.18
C ALA A 120 -10.32 9.16 -6.03
N GLY A 121 -9.35 8.35 -5.63
CA GLY A 121 -9.11 7.03 -6.20
C GLY A 121 -10.11 6.00 -5.67
N ASP A 122 -9.83 4.73 -5.97
CA ASP A 122 -10.68 3.61 -5.58
C ASP A 122 -10.05 2.81 -4.43
N HIS A 123 -10.88 2.04 -3.73
CA HIS A 123 -10.50 1.18 -2.60
C HIS A 123 -9.66 1.96 -1.58
N HIS A 124 -10.29 2.96 -0.95
CA HIS A 124 -9.69 3.66 0.18
C HIS A 124 -9.25 2.66 1.24
N ASP A 125 -7.99 2.74 1.66
CA ASP A 125 -7.43 1.86 2.68
C ASP A 125 -6.76 2.68 3.80
N GLY A 126 -5.52 2.36 4.18
CA GLY A 126 -4.78 3.01 5.25
C GLY A 126 -4.80 4.53 5.15
N MET A 127 -5.10 5.18 6.28
CA MET A 127 -5.24 6.64 6.34
C MET A 127 -4.83 7.20 7.70
N GLU A 128 -4.40 8.47 7.72
CA GLU A 128 -3.92 9.15 8.92
C GLU A 128 -4.36 10.62 8.97
N TRP A 129 -4.56 11.12 10.19
CA TRP A 129 -4.98 12.51 10.45
C TRP A 129 -3.80 13.45 10.72
N PHE A 130 -3.85 14.63 10.11
CA PHE A 130 -2.85 15.69 10.21
C PHE A 130 -3.51 17.03 10.52
N GLY A 131 -3.56 17.41 11.79
CA GLY A 131 -4.32 18.59 12.25
C GLY A 131 -3.83 19.92 11.66
N LEU A 132 -4.78 20.83 11.42
CA LEU A 132 -4.57 22.20 10.96
C LEU A 132 -5.13 23.19 11.99
N ASP A 133 -4.37 24.24 12.31
CA ASP A 133 -4.91 25.36 13.06
C ASP A 133 -5.87 26.23 12.20
N ALA A 134 -6.43 27.27 12.82
CA ALA A 134 -7.34 28.18 12.13
C ALA A 134 -6.69 28.91 10.93
N GLN A 135 -5.36 29.02 10.91
CA GLN A 135 -4.58 29.65 9.85
C GLN A 135 -4.09 28.63 8.80
N GLY A 136 -4.47 27.35 8.91
CA GLY A 136 -4.03 26.30 7.98
C GLY A 136 -2.58 25.86 8.20
N ARG A 137 -2.02 26.07 9.40
CA ARG A 137 -0.67 25.59 9.74
C ARG A 137 -0.74 24.25 10.48
N PRO A 138 0.30 23.40 10.38
CA PRO A 138 0.35 22.13 11.11
C PRO A 138 0.10 22.31 12.61
N SER A 139 -0.81 21.51 13.15
CA SER A 139 -1.17 21.53 14.57
C SER A 139 -1.29 20.11 15.12
N ARG A 140 -0.61 19.85 16.24
CA ARG A 140 -0.63 18.55 16.93
C ARG A 140 -1.88 18.35 17.79
N SER A 141 -2.61 19.42 18.09
CA SER A 141 -3.79 19.39 18.96
C SER A 141 -5.10 19.71 18.23
N ALA A 142 -5.04 20.16 16.97
CA ALA A 142 -6.23 20.42 16.19
C ALA A 142 -6.98 19.10 15.87
N ALA A 143 -8.24 19.06 16.30
CA ALA A 143 -9.09 17.88 16.19
C ALA A 143 -10.33 18.10 15.31
N LEU A 144 -10.62 19.35 14.89
CA LEU A 144 -11.81 19.69 14.10
C LEU A 144 -11.48 20.16 12.68
N ARG A 145 -10.20 20.37 12.35
CA ARG A 145 -9.73 20.72 11.02
C ARG A 145 -8.38 20.08 10.80
N GLY A 146 -8.17 19.49 9.64
CA GLY A 146 -6.95 18.77 9.34
C GLY A 146 -6.94 18.22 7.93
N LEU A 147 -5.85 17.54 7.60
CA LEU A 147 -5.71 16.76 6.38
C LEU A 147 -5.88 15.29 6.72
N ILE A 148 -6.53 14.55 5.84
CA ILE A 148 -6.45 13.09 5.79
C ILE A 148 -5.54 12.75 4.61
N ALA A 149 -4.42 12.10 4.88
CA ALA A 149 -3.67 11.39 3.85
C ALA A 149 -4.11 9.93 3.84
N MET A 150 -4.41 9.39 2.66
CA MET A 150 -5.00 8.06 2.53
C MET A 150 -4.51 7.34 1.29
N ASN A 151 -4.63 6.02 1.34
CA ASN A 151 -4.31 5.10 0.27
C ASN A 151 -5.51 4.85 -0.67
N HIS A 152 -5.21 4.47 -1.91
CA HIS A 152 -6.13 4.00 -2.95
C HIS A 152 -5.52 2.72 -3.54
N GLU A 153 -5.93 1.58 -2.99
CA GLU A 153 -5.18 0.33 -3.09
C GLU A 153 -5.34 -0.36 -4.45
N ALA A 154 -6.58 -0.62 -4.84
CA ALA A 154 -6.93 -1.51 -5.94
C ALA A 154 -8.24 -1.06 -6.61
N THR A 155 -8.76 -1.92 -7.48
CA THR A 155 -10.07 -1.77 -8.12
C THR A 155 -10.82 -3.10 -8.07
N THR A 156 -12.09 -3.12 -8.46
CA THR A 156 -12.91 -4.35 -8.44
C THR A 156 -13.03 -5.00 -9.83
N ASP A 157 -13.08 -6.34 -9.84
CA ASP A 157 -13.24 -7.22 -11.02
C ASP A 157 -12.09 -7.08 -12.05
N GLU A 158 -10.88 -7.29 -11.55
CA GLU A 158 -9.60 -7.05 -12.24
C GLU A 158 -9.18 -8.19 -13.19
N LYS A 159 -10.12 -8.81 -13.92
CA LYS A 159 -9.78 -9.85 -14.93
C LYS A 159 -9.03 -9.28 -16.15
N LEU A 160 -8.88 -7.96 -16.19
CA LEU A 160 -7.91 -7.12 -16.92
C LEU A 160 -8.36 -5.66 -16.72
N SER A 161 -9.68 -5.39 -16.79
CA SER A 161 -10.24 -4.04 -16.61
C SER A 161 -10.53 -3.79 -15.14
N SER A 162 -10.51 -2.51 -14.76
CA SER A 162 -11.19 -2.07 -13.55
C SER A 162 -12.69 -1.92 -13.87
N PHE A 163 -13.48 -2.99 -13.74
CA PHE A 163 -14.83 -3.08 -14.33
C PHE A 163 -15.72 -1.87 -14.00
N PHE A 164 -15.86 -1.52 -12.73
CA PHE A 164 -16.76 -0.45 -12.28
C PHE A 164 -16.26 0.95 -12.61
N LEU A 165 -15.04 1.06 -13.13
CA LEU A 165 -14.49 2.34 -13.59
C LEU A 165 -15.00 2.68 -14.99
N HIS A 166 -15.47 1.71 -15.78
CA HIS A 166 -15.85 1.90 -17.19
C HIS A 166 -17.34 1.62 -17.40
N ALA A 167 -17.98 2.42 -18.25
CA ALA A 167 -19.44 2.39 -18.43
C ALA A 167 -19.98 1.02 -18.94
N ASP A 168 -19.14 0.27 -19.65
CA ASP A 168 -19.45 -1.04 -20.23
C ASP A 168 -18.62 -2.18 -19.61
N GLY A 169 -17.93 -1.93 -18.49
CA GLY A 169 -17.05 -2.89 -17.83
C GLY A 169 -15.62 -2.94 -18.37
N GLY A 170 -15.30 -2.21 -19.44
CA GLY A 170 -13.96 -2.13 -20.03
C GLY A 170 -13.50 -3.40 -20.77
N THR A 171 -12.38 -3.30 -21.48
CA THR A 171 -11.95 -4.30 -22.45
C THR A 171 -11.21 -5.48 -21.80
N ALA A 172 -11.88 -6.61 -21.54
CA ALA A 172 -11.24 -7.80 -20.94
C ALA A 172 -10.34 -8.64 -21.88
N THR A 173 -9.75 -8.04 -22.91
CA THR A 173 -8.82 -8.68 -23.87
C THR A 173 -7.59 -7.81 -24.14
N LEU A 174 -6.51 -8.42 -24.64
CA LEU A 174 -5.31 -7.71 -25.06
C LEU A 174 -5.30 -7.50 -26.59
N PRO A 175 -4.78 -6.38 -27.11
CA PRO A 175 -4.28 -5.23 -26.36
C PRO A 175 -5.41 -4.39 -25.75
N ARG A 176 -5.11 -3.73 -24.63
CA ARG A 176 -6.03 -2.80 -23.96
C ARG A 176 -6.13 -1.46 -24.69
N PRO A 177 -7.30 -0.83 -24.77
CA PRO A 177 -7.41 0.55 -25.26
C PRO A 177 -6.65 1.52 -24.35
N ALA A 178 -5.87 2.42 -24.95
CA ALA A 178 -5.10 3.44 -24.23
C ALA A 178 -5.94 4.29 -23.28
N ALA A 179 -7.14 4.72 -23.71
CA ALA A 179 -8.03 5.54 -22.90
C ALA A 179 -8.52 4.86 -21.62
N GLU A 180 -8.70 3.53 -21.64
CA GLU A 180 -9.05 2.78 -20.44
C GLU A 180 -7.85 2.72 -19.48
N VAL A 181 -6.67 2.41 -20.01
CA VAL A 181 -5.43 2.32 -19.22
C VAL A 181 -5.06 3.67 -18.62
N ASP A 182 -5.20 4.78 -19.37
CA ASP A 182 -4.92 6.13 -18.87
C ASP A 182 -5.75 6.46 -17.63
N LYS A 183 -6.99 5.98 -17.59
CA LYS A 183 -7.90 6.13 -16.44
C LYS A 183 -7.45 5.28 -15.25
N GLU A 184 -7.16 4.01 -15.50
CA GLU A 184 -6.72 3.04 -14.49
C GLU A 184 -5.36 3.43 -13.88
N LEU A 185 -4.43 3.99 -14.66
CA LEU A 185 -3.16 4.47 -14.12
C LEU A 185 -3.31 5.60 -13.09
N MET A 186 -4.39 6.38 -13.18
CA MET A 186 -4.64 7.52 -12.29
C MET A 186 -5.51 7.17 -11.09
N ILE A 187 -6.16 6.01 -11.07
CA ILE A 187 -7.08 5.61 -9.99
C ILE A 187 -6.33 5.21 -8.72
N HIS A 188 -5.13 4.61 -8.84
CA HIS A 188 -4.35 4.11 -7.71
C HIS A 188 -3.48 5.16 -7.05
N GLY A 189 -2.95 4.81 -5.87
CA GLY A 189 -1.89 5.54 -5.20
C GLY A 189 -2.38 6.17 -3.90
N LEU A 190 -2.20 7.47 -3.74
CA LEU A 190 -2.53 8.20 -2.51
C LEU A 190 -3.32 9.47 -2.81
N SER A 191 -4.00 10.00 -1.80
CA SER A 191 -4.51 11.37 -1.81
C SER A 191 -4.26 12.06 -0.47
N VAL A 192 -4.17 13.39 -0.51
CA VAL A 192 -4.30 14.25 0.67
C VAL A 192 -5.55 15.09 0.48
N VAL A 193 -6.43 15.12 1.48
CA VAL A 193 -7.66 15.92 1.45
C VAL A 193 -7.84 16.72 2.73
N GLU A 194 -8.20 17.99 2.63
CA GLU A 194 -8.59 18.77 3.80
C GLU A 194 -10.01 18.42 4.26
N VAL A 195 -10.17 18.28 5.58
CA VAL A 195 -11.42 17.92 6.23
C VAL A 195 -11.65 18.86 7.42
N GLN A 196 -12.90 19.27 7.60
CA GLN A 196 -13.32 20.10 8.71
C GLN A 196 -14.64 19.61 9.33
N SER A 197 -14.80 19.86 10.63
CA SER A 197 -16.02 19.67 11.39
C SER A 197 -16.45 20.97 12.07
N ASP A 198 -17.77 21.17 12.14
CA ASP A 198 -18.41 22.20 12.98
C ASP A 198 -18.75 21.68 14.40
N GLY A 199 -18.23 20.49 14.75
CA GLY A 199 -18.54 19.79 16.00
C GLY A 199 -19.79 18.90 15.92
N LYS A 200 -20.51 18.90 14.79
CA LYS A 200 -21.67 18.04 14.54
C LYS A 200 -21.52 17.21 13.28
N ARG A 201 -21.07 17.83 12.18
CA ARG A 201 -20.94 17.18 10.87
C ARG A 201 -19.50 17.30 10.38
N TRP A 202 -19.03 16.27 9.69
CA TRP A 202 -17.74 16.26 9.02
C TRP A 202 -17.93 16.49 7.52
N ALA A 203 -17.03 17.25 6.90
CA ALA A 203 -17.00 17.47 5.45
C ALA A 203 -15.56 17.64 4.96
N TYR A 204 -15.24 17.02 3.82
CA TYR A 204 -14.04 17.38 3.08
C TYR A 204 -14.21 18.74 2.40
N GLN A 205 -13.10 19.40 2.07
CA GLN A 205 -13.05 20.72 1.45
C GLN A 205 -12.58 20.57 -0.01
N PRO A 206 -13.47 20.54 -1.01
CA PRO A 206 -13.12 20.16 -2.39
C PRO A 206 -12.08 21.07 -3.06
N ASP A 207 -12.06 22.35 -2.71
CA ASP A 207 -11.17 23.36 -3.30
C ASP A 207 -10.01 23.76 -2.35
N SER A 208 -9.63 22.86 -1.46
CA SER A 208 -8.51 23.12 -0.56
C SER A 208 -7.19 23.11 -1.34
N PRO A 209 -6.28 24.07 -1.11
CA PRO A 209 -4.96 24.08 -1.73
C PRO A 209 -4.07 22.92 -1.25
N PHE A 210 -4.48 22.17 -0.23
CA PHE A 210 -3.78 20.96 0.22
C PHE A 210 -4.16 19.73 -0.60
N ASN A 211 -5.33 19.75 -1.26
CA ASN A 211 -5.85 18.62 -1.99
C ASN A 211 -4.94 18.22 -3.15
N ARG A 212 -4.62 16.93 -3.25
CA ARG A 212 -3.84 16.39 -4.37
C ARG A 212 -3.90 14.88 -4.44
N ARG A 213 -3.61 14.35 -5.63
CA ARG A 213 -3.30 12.94 -5.87
C ARG A 213 -1.80 12.70 -5.98
N ILE A 214 -1.41 11.51 -5.54
CA ILE A 214 -0.15 10.87 -5.89
C ILE A 214 -0.56 9.60 -6.63
N THR A 215 -0.30 9.54 -7.92
CA THR A 215 -0.73 8.42 -8.79
C THR A 215 0.45 7.52 -9.15
N THR A 216 0.20 6.50 -9.97
CA THR A 216 1.26 5.66 -10.54
C THR A 216 2.26 6.45 -11.40
N MET A 217 1.92 7.68 -11.80
CA MET A 217 2.73 8.52 -12.69
C MET A 217 3.46 9.66 -11.97
N THR A 218 3.21 9.88 -10.68
CA THR A 218 3.83 10.96 -9.90
C THR A 218 5.32 10.73 -9.70
N GLU A 219 6.19 11.72 -9.92
CA GLU A 219 7.63 11.55 -9.68
C GLU A 219 7.92 11.22 -8.21
N ALA A 220 8.81 10.24 -7.99
CA ALA A 220 9.26 9.81 -6.68
C ALA A 220 10.79 9.85 -6.58
N ALA A 221 11.29 10.27 -5.42
CA ALA A 221 12.70 10.21 -5.05
C ALA A 221 13.03 8.89 -4.35
N ILE A 222 14.12 8.25 -4.76
CA ILE A 222 14.64 7.07 -4.04
C ILE A 222 15.54 7.56 -2.91
N HIS A 223 15.28 7.14 -1.68
CA HIS A 223 16.06 7.46 -0.49
C HIS A 223 16.51 6.20 0.24
N GLY A 224 17.78 6.17 0.64
CA GLY A 224 18.36 5.08 1.42
C GLY A 224 19.40 4.27 0.63
N PRO A 225 19.83 3.12 1.18
CA PRO A 225 20.99 2.37 0.68
C PRO A 225 20.90 1.87 -0.76
N ALA A 226 19.71 1.72 -1.34
CA ALA A 226 19.55 1.25 -2.71
C ALA A 226 19.60 2.38 -3.76
N ARG A 227 19.57 3.66 -3.32
CA ARG A 227 19.66 4.82 -4.23
C ARG A 227 20.98 4.78 -5.01
N GLY A 228 20.90 4.87 -6.34
CA GLY A 228 22.04 4.79 -7.24
C GLY A 228 22.48 3.36 -7.59
N SER A 229 21.77 2.35 -7.10
CA SER A 229 22.04 0.94 -7.42
C SER A 229 21.67 0.63 -8.88
N GLU A 230 22.49 -0.18 -9.55
CA GLU A 230 22.21 -0.67 -10.91
C GLU A 230 20.88 -1.42 -11.02
N HIS A 231 20.39 -1.99 -9.91
CA HIS A 231 19.11 -2.71 -9.86
C HIS A 231 17.88 -1.80 -9.92
N LEU A 232 18.05 -0.48 -9.78
CA LEU A 232 16.99 0.53 -9.90
C LEU A 232 17.15 1.40 -11.16
N VAL A 233 18.14 1.10 -12.01
CA VAL A 233 18.30 1.77 -13.31
C VAL A 233 17.19 1.32 -14.23
N THR A 234 16.47 2.28 -14.81
CA THR A 234 15.47 2.05 -15.86
C THR A 234 15.63 3.09 -16.95
N ARG A 235 14.97 2.89 -18.10
CA ARG A 235 14.88 3.90 -19.16
C ARG A 235 14.36 5.27 -18.66
N TYR A 236 13.54 5.30 -17.60
CA TYR A 236 13.06 6.55 -17.02
C TYR A 236 14.16 7.32 -16.27
N ASP A 237 14.99 6.63 -15.48
CA ASP A 237 16.11 7.24 -14.77
C ASP A 237 17.35 6.34 -14.77
N ASN A 238 18.32 6.74 -15.58
CA ASN A 238 19.60 6.05 -15.70
C ASN A 238 20.53 6.25 -14.48
N THR A 239 20.16 7.15 -13.55
CA THR A 239 20.93 7.41 -12.34
C THR A 239 20.45 6.61 -11.13
N ALA A 240 19.32 5.90 -11.22
CA ALA A 240 18.72 5.13 -10.13
C ALA A 240 18.43 5.98 -8.86
N THR A 241 18.10 7.25 -9.05
CA THR A 241 17.78 8.20 -7.98
C THR A 241 16.32 8.67 -7.99
N ARG A 242 15.61 8.45 -9.10
CA ARG A 242 14.20 8.75 -9.31
C ARG A 242 13.45 7.49 -9.75
N ALA A 243 12.16 7.48 -9.44
CA ALA A 243 11.18 6.53 -9.89
C ALA A 243 9.87 7.27 -10.21
N ARG A 244 8.82 6.54 -10.58
CA ARG A 244 7.47 7.11 -10.71
C ARG A 244 6.43 6.27 -10.01
N GLY A 245 5.65 6.97 -9.21
CA GLY A 245 4.41 6.56 -8.61
C GLY A 245 4.56 5.69 -7.39
N THR A 246 3.40 5.24 -6.94
CA THR A 246 3.20 4.27 -5.87
C THR A 246 1.99 3.44 -6.24
N LEU A 247 1.97 2.19 -5.80
CA LEU A 247 0.98 1.20 -6.22
C LEU A 247 0.58 0.30 -5.08
N ASN A 248 -0.69 -0.11 -5.11
CA ASN A 248 -1.24 -1.07 -4.19
C ASN A 248 -0.87 -0.72 -2.74
N ASN A 249 -1.20 0.52 -2.41
CA ASN A 249 -0.98 1.13 -1.13
C ASN A 249 -1.99 0.55 -0.13
N CYS A 250 -1.54 -0.22 0.86
CA CYS A 250 -2.40 -1.01 1.73
C CYS A 250 -2.72 -0.26 3.04
N GLY A 251 -1.98 -0.53 4.10
CA GLY A 251 -2.03 0.21 5.36
C GLY A 251 -1.17 1.48 5.38
N ALA A 252 -1.21 2.17 6.51
CA ALA A 252 -0.54 3.46 6.67
C ALA A 252 -0.03 3.66 8.09
N GLY A 253 0.84 4.66 8.21
CA GLY A 253 1.33 5.16 9.49
C GLY A 253 1.67 6.64 9.46
N ARG A 254 1.75 7.23 10.65
CA ARG A 254 2.18 8.60 10.86
C ARG A 254 3.50 8.66 11.61
N THR A 255 4.49 9.34 11.03
CA THR A 255 5.76 9.53 11.71
C THR A 255 5.64 10.58 12.82
N PRO A 256 6.47 10.50 13.88
CA PRO A 256 6.48 11.51 14.96
C PRO A 256 6.86 12.94 14.50
N TRP A 257 7.49 13.07 13.34
CA TRP A 257 7.81 14.35 12.69
C TRP A 257 6.74 14.83 11.71
N GLY A 258 5.62 14.10 11.56
CA GLY A 258 4.43 14.59 10.89
C GLY A 258 4.34 14.29 9.39
N SER A 259 5.09 13.31 8.90
CA SER A 259 4.90 12.77 7.55
C SER A 259 3.92 11.59 7.56
N PHE A 260 3.25 11.40 6.44
CA PHE A 260 2.47 10.19 6.14
C PHE A 260 3.39 9.13 5.55
N VAL A 261 3.21 7.88 5.97
CA VAL A 261 3.84 6.71 5.35
C VAL A 261 2.79 5.69 4.95
N SER A 262 3.07 4.97 3.86
CA SER A 262 2.21 3.94 3.30
C SER A 262 3.05 2.78 2.77
N GLY A 263 2.54 1.55 2.89
CA GLY A 263 3.17 0.34 2.40
C GLY A 263 2.69 -0.01 0.99
N GLU A 264 3.61 -0.30 0.07
CA GLU A 264 3.29 -0.96 -1.21
C GLU A 264 3.24 -2.47 -0.99
N GLU A 265 2.09 -3.11 -1.20
CA GLU A 265 1.86 -4.49 -0.81
C GLU A 265 1.93 -5.47 -2.00
N ASN A 266 0.85 -5.60 -2.78
CA ASN A 266 0.74 -6.53 -3.92
C ASN A 266 1.13 -5.89 -5.27
N TRP A 267 2.10 -4.96 -5.24
CA TRP A 267 2.60 -4.22 -6.41
C TRP A 267 3.12 -5.12 -7.53
N PHE A 268 3.65 -6.31 -7.21
CA PHE A 268 4.24 -7.22 -8.20
C PHE A 268 3.20 -7.68 -9.22
N GLY A 269 1.92 -7.76 -8.82
CA GLY A 269 0.77 -8.12 -9.63
C GLY A 269 0.60 -7.29 -10.91
N TYR A 270 1.09 -6.05 -10.91
CA TYR A 270 0.87 -5.06 -11.97
C TYR A 270 1.83 -5.18 -13.16
N PHE A 271 2.89 -5.98 -13.03
CA PHE A 271 3.92 -6.09 -14.05
C PHE A 271 3.75 -7.33 -14.94
N PHE A 272 3.88 -7.15 -16.24
CA PHE A 272 3.95 -8.26 -17.18
C PHE A 272 5.39 -8.77 -17.29
N ARG A 273 5.56 -10.06 -17.56
CA ARG A 273 6.87 -10.66 -17.86
C ARG A 273 6.76 -11.68 -18.99
N ASP A 274 7.58 -11.52 -20.02
CA ASP A 274 7.62 -12.38 -21.19
C ASP A 274 8.04 -13.83 -20.82
N ALA A 275 7.55 -14.79 -21.59
CA ALA A 275 7.82 -16.21 -21.37
C ALA A 275 9.29 -16.61 -21.62
N LYS A 276 10.03 -15.82 -22.44
CA LYS A 276 11.44 -16.06 -22.79
C LYS A 276 12.41 -15.14 -22.03
N ASP A 277 11.92 -14.45 -21.00
CA ASP A 277 12.72 -13.48 -20.26
C ASP A 277 13.84 -14.14 -19.44
N ASP A 278 13.65 -15.38 -18.98
CA ASP A 278 14.71 -16.13 -18.30
C ASP A 278 15.93 -16.34 -19.20
N GLU A 279 15.71 -16.71 -20.47
CA GLU A 279 16.75 -16.85 -21.49
C GLU A 279 17.38 -15.50 -21.86
N ALA A 280 16.56 -14.46 -22.03
CA ALA A 280 17.05 -13.10 -22.32
C ALA A 280 17.98 -12.58 -21.20
N ARG A 281 17.70 -12.94 -19.95
CA ARG A 281 18.53 -12.64 -18.78
C ARG A 281 19.63 -13.69 -18.53
N LYS A 282 19.79 -14.68 -19.41
CA LYS A 282 20.79 -15.76 -19.32
C LYS A 282 20.74 -16.52 -17.99
N ASN A 283 19.55 -16.68 -17.41
CA ASN A 283 19.35 -17.28 -16.09
C ASN A 283 20.19 -16.63 -14.98
N ASP A 284 20.40 -15.32 -15.07
CA ASP A 284 21.12 -14.55 -14.05
C ASP A 284 20.45 -14.65 -12.67
N LYS A 285 21.20 -14.39 -11.60
CA LYS A 285 20.72 -14.45 -10.21
C LYS A 285 19.47 -13.61 -9.97
N GLN A 286 19.27 -12.51 -10.72
CA GLN A 286 18.06 -11.69 -10.63
C GLN A 286 16.77 -12.46 -10.93
N VAL A 287 16.82 -13.52 -11.76
CA VAL A 287 15.65 -14.37 -12.07
C VAL A 287 15.07 -14.98 -10.80
N LYS A 288 15.94 -15.43 -9.86
CA LYS A 288 15.48 -15.98 -8.57
C LYS A 288 14.75 -14.93 -7.74
N GLY A 289 15.20 -13.67 -7.79
CA GLY A 289 14.51 -12.55 -7.18
C GLY A 289 13.11 -12.36 -7.78
N LEU A 290 13.01 -12.29 -9.10
CA LEU A 290 11.71 -12.15 -9.79
C LEU A 290 10.74 -13.27 -9.42
N VAL A 291 11.19 -14.53 -9.42
CA VAL A 291 10.38 -15.69 -9.03
C VAL A 291 9.91 -15.60 -7.58
N ARG A 292 10.77 -15.15 -6.66
CA ARG A 292 10.43 -14.99 -5.23
C ARG A 292 9.36 -13.92 -4.98
N TYR A 293 9.30 -12.88 -5.81
CA TYR A 293 8.26 -11.85 -5.75
C TYR A 293 7.09 -12.15 -6.70
N GLY A 294 6.77 -13.44 -6.93
CA GLY A 294 5.60 -13.84 -7.70
C GLY A 294 5.67 -13.63 -9.22
N ARG A 295 6.81 -13.20 -9.77
CA ARG A 295 6.92 -12.79 -11.19
C ARG A 295 7.77 -13.75 -12.03
N LYS A 296 7.29 -14.98 -12.19
CA LYS A 296 7.87 -16.03 -13.06
C LYS A 296 7.84 -15.61 -14.55
N ALA A 297 8.70 -16.19 -15.38
CA ALA A 297 8.64 -15.96 -16.83
C ALA A 297 7.24 -16.35 -17.37
N GLY A 298 6.69 -15.51 -18.26
CA GLY A 298 5.35 -15.69 -18.84
C GLY A 298 4.19 -15.24 -17.95
N ALA A 299 4.46 -14.68 -16.77
CA ALA A 299 3.43 -14.22 -15.87
C ALA A 299 2.75 -12.94 -16.40
N ALA A 300 1.43 -13.00 -16.60
CA ALA A 300 0.60 -11.87 -17.05
C ALA A 300 0.50 -10.78 -15.97
N SER A 301 0.40 -9.52 -16.38
CA SER A 301 0.01 -8.44 -15.48
C SER A 301 -1.48 -8.52 -15.14
N ARG A 302 -1.86 -7.98 -13.99
CA ARG A 302 -3.25 -7.89 -13.54
C ARG A 302 -4.13 -7.09 -14.51
N HIS A 303 -3.61 -6.01 -15.08
CA HIS A 303 -4.41 -5.07 -15.88
C HIS A 303 -4.05 -5.00 -17.37
N GLY A 304 -2.97 -5.65 -17.81
CA GLY A 304 -2.54 -5.57 -19.22
C GLY A 304 -2.11 -4.16 -19.65
N TRP A 305 -1.74 -3.27 -18.72
CA TRP A 305 -1.39 -1.87 -19.03
C TRP A 305 -0.25 -1.75 -20.03
N GLU A 306 0.68 -2.70 -20.04
CA GLU A 306 1.78 -2.75 -21.00
C GLU A 306 1.33 -2.95 -22.45
N SER A 307 0.11 -3.45 -22.65
CA SER A 307 -0.41 -3.76 -23.98
C SER A 307 -1.05 -2.55 -24.69
N ALA A 308 -1.27 -1.44 -23.97
CA ALA A 308 -1.93 -0.25 -24.51
C ALA A 308 -1.10 0.53 -25.54
N GLY A 309 0.19 0.19 -25.69
CA GLY A 309 1.04 0.72 -26.74
C GLY A 309 2.50 0.83 -26.32
N THR A 310 3.29 1.49 -27.16
CA THR A 310 4.75 1.65 -26.96
C THR A 310 5.12 2.93 -26.21
N ALA A 311 4.15 3.79 -25.89
CA ALA A 311 4.40 4.98 -25.10
C ALA A 311 4.98 4.63 -23.74
N ASP A 312 5.85 5.50 -23.23
CA ASP A 312 6.60 5.29 -21.99
C ASP A 312 5.72 4.92 -20.79
N GLN A 313 4.54 5.54 -20.65
CA GLN A 313 3.59 5.28 -19.57
C GLN A 313 2.98 3.87 -19.58
N TYR A 314 2.98 3.19 -20.74
CA TYR A 314 2.50 1.81 -20.90
C TYR A 314 3.67 0.83 -20.85
N ALA A 315 4.73 1.10 -21.63
CA ALA A 315 5.89 0.23 -21.77
C ALA A 315 6.57 -0.09 -20.43
N ARG A 316 6.48 0.82 -19.44
CA ARG A 316 7.05 0.63 -18.10
C ARG A 316 6.48 -0.54 -17.31
N TRP A 317 5.29 -1.02 -17.66
CA TRP A 317 4.66 -2.16 -17.00
C TRP A 317 5.14 -3.51 -17.55
N ASN A 318 5.97 -3.50 -18.60
CA ASN A 318 6.67 -4.69 -19.08
C ASN A 318 8.04 -4.81 -18.38
N ASN A 319 8.15 -5.78 -17.48
CA ASN A 319 9.36 -6.05 -16.70
C ASN A 319 10.36 -6.98 -17.43
N SER A 320 10.24 -7.15 -18.74
CA SER A 320 11.13 -8.03 -19.52
C SER A 320 12.40 -7.31 -19.98
N ALA A 321 13.52 -8.04 -20.01
CA ALA A 321 14.79 -7.63 -20.59
C ALA A 321 14.71 -7.63 -22.13
N SER A 322 14.17 -6.53 -22.68
CA SER A 322 13.89 -6.35 -24.11
C SER A 322 14.90 -5.47 -24.84
N GLY A 323 15.66 -4.65 -24.11
CA GLY A 323 16.73 -3.80 -24.61
C GLY A 323 18.13 -4.40 -24.44
N ALA A 324 19.15 -3.64 -24.84
CA ALA A 324 20.55 -4.02 -24.64
C ALA A 324 20.96 -3.99 -23.15
N SER A 325 20.42 -3.02 -22.40
CA SER A 325 20.66 -2.85 -20.97
C SER A 325 19.41 -2.34 -20.25
N ALA A 326 19.47 -2.26 -18.92
CA ALA A 326 18.40 -1.67 -18.11
C ALA A 326 18.20 -0.15 -18.37
N LYS A 327 19.14 0.52 -19.05
CA LYS A 327 18.98 1.92 -19.49
C LYS A 327 18.06 2.07 -20.70
N ASP A 328 17.81 0.96 -21.41
CA ASP A 328 17.08 0.94 -22.67
C ASP A 328 15.65 0.39 -22.52
N ASP A 329 15.34 -0.19 -21.35
CA ASP A 329 14.04 -0.80 -21.05
C ASP A 329 13.62 -0.64 -19.58
N TYR A 330 12.56 -1.35 -19.18
CA TYR A 330 11.94 -1.29 -17.85
C TYR A 330 12.09 -2.60 -17.07
N ARG A 331 13.11 -3.40 -17.39
CA ARG A 331 13.39 -4.70 -16.76
C ARG A 331 13.63 -4.65 -15.24
N ASN A 332 13.82 -3.45 -14.71
CA ASN A 332 14.07 -3.11 -13.31
C ASN A 332 12.99 -2.19 -12.74
N GLU A 333 11.97 -1.78 -13.49
CA GLU A 333 10.93 -0.85 -13.02
C GLU A 333 10.22 -1.41 -11.80
N MET A 334 9.93 -2.72 -11.82
CA MET A 334 9.36 -3.44 -10.70
C MET A 334 10.23 -3.35 -9.42
N ASN A 335 11.54 -3.18 -9.54
CA ASN A 335 12.44 -3.03 -8.38
C ASN A 335 12.28 -1.68 -7.69
N THR A 336 11.64 -0.70 -8.34
CA THR A 336 11.36 0.63 -7.76
C THR A 336 10.10 0.66 -6.86
N PHE A 337 9.39 -0.46 -6.79
CA PHE A 337 8.19 -0.69 -5.96
C PHE A 337 8.44 -1.71 -4.83
N GLY A 338 7.51 -1.76 -3.88
CA GLY A 338 7.57 -2.63 -2.70
C GLY A 338 8.28 -2.02 -1.53
N TYR A 339 8.25 -0.70 -1.42
CA TYR A 339 8.84 0.03 -0.32
C TYR A 339 7.76 0.69 0.51
N VAL A 340 8.10 0.99 1.77
CA VAL A 340 7.43 2.06 2.48
C VAL A 340 7.70 3.37 1.74
N VAL A 341 6.64 4.10 1.40
CA VAL A 341 6.69 5.42 0.81
C VAL A 341 6.38 6.48 1.86
N GLU A 342 6.99 7.66 1.76
CA GLU A 342 6.76 8.77 2.67
C GLU A 342 6.41 10.04 1.89
N LEU A 343 5.39 10.77 2.36
CA LEU A 343 5.04 12.10 1.87
C LEU A 343 4.80 13.07 3.03
N ASP A 344 5.09 14.34 2.78
CA ASP A 344 4.67 15.43 3.67
C ASP A 344 3.23 15.81 3.29
N PRO A 345 2.23 15.63 4.17
CA PRO A 345 0.84 15.96 3.82
C PRO A 345 0.62 17.47 3.70
N TYR A 346 1.39 18.30 4.41
CA TYR A 346 1.23 19.76 4.42
C TYR A 346 1.94 20.46 3.25
N ASP A 347 2.96 19.84 2.64
CA ASP A 347 3.70 20.40 1.49
C ASP A 347 3.54 19.56 0.23
N GLY A 348 2.66 19.99 -0.68
CA GLY A 348 2.44 19.32 -1.96
C GLY A 348 3.57 19.43 -2.98
N ARG A 349 4.62 20.23 -2.70
CA ARG A 349 5.78 20.39 -3.60
C ARG A 349 6.86 19.35 -3.34
N SER A 350 6.85 18.74 -2.16
CA SER A 350 7.80 17.70 -1.79
C SER A 350 7.49 16.42 -2.56
N LEU A 351 8.51 15.87 -3.25
CA LEU A 351 8.37 14.59 -3.94
C LEU A 351 8.03 13.46 -2.96
N LEU A 352 7.28 12.48 -3.45
CA LEU A 352 7.14 11.18 -2.79
C LEU A 352 8.51 10.55 -2.56
N ARG A 353 8.74 9.92 -1.41
CA ARG A 353 10.05 9.32 -1.08
C ARG A 353 9.91 7.81 -0.89
N LYS A 354 10.59 7.00 -1.71
CA LYS A 354 10.76 5.56 -1.47
C LYS A 354 11.83 5.36 -0.39
N ARG A 355 11.50 4.70 0.73
CA ARG A 355 12.42 4.51 1.87
C ARG A 355 13.08 3.14 1.84
N THR A 356 14.13 3.00 1.04
CA THR A 356 14.78 1.70 0.77
C THR A 356 15.49 1.09 1.98
N ALA A 357 15.77 1.88 3.02
CA ALA A 357 16.36 1.39 4.27
C ALA A 357 15.40 0.46 5.05
N LEU A 358 14.09 0.54 4.79
CA LEU A 358 13.06 -0.30 5.41
C LEU A 358 12.85 -1.64 4.68
N GLY A 359 13.67 -1.93 3.67
CA GLY A 359 13.60 -3.17 2.90
C GLY A 359 12.48 -3.17 1.85
N ARG A 360 12.52 -4.17 0.98
CA ARG A 360 11.58 -4.34 -0.13
C ARG A 360 10.75 -5.62 0.06
N MET A 361 9.44 -5.50 0.21
CA MET A 361 8.50 -6.62 0.39
C MET A 361 7.06 -6.17 0.11
N GLY A 362 6.06 -7.02 0.35
CA GLY A 362 4.69 -6.55 0.48
C GLY A 362 4.53 -5.93 1.87
N HIS A 363 4.46 -4.61 1.94
CA HIS A 363 4.33 -3.89 3.21
C HIS A 363 2.85 -3.62 3.48
N GLU A 364 2.34 -4.14 4.59
CA GLU A 364 1.00 -3.83 5.08
C GLU A 364 0.96 -2.40 5.64
N ASN A 365 1.71 -2.07 6.71
CA ASN A 365 1.63 -0.75 7.37
C ASN A 365 2.96 -0.18 7.89
#